data_AF-A0A927TK12-F1
#
_entry.id   AF-A0A927TK12-F1
#
_cell.length_a   1.000
_cell.length_b   1.000
_cell.length_c   1.000
_cell.angle_alpha   90.00
_cell.angle_beta   90.00
_cell.angle_gamma   90.00
#
_symmetry.space_group_name_H-M   'P 1'
#
loop_
_entity.id
_entity.type
_entity.pdbx_description
1 polymer ?
#
loop_
_entity_poly.entity_id
_entity_poly.type
_entity_poly.pdbx_seq_one_letter_code
_entity_poly.pdbx_strand_id
1 'polypeptide(L)'
;MVGWKNMSMTEMSAGLLEGCSMERARKTGKYLELQIKRVLRFFPTVLLITLLMGVAVTLVGGQILAEKLSGEKQKKLAIGVVGDTSDSYLGIGIYALKQLDSSRFAMELLEMDEAQAKRQLLAGELNAYLVVPDGFVDSVVSGENKSIACYTGTGQAGLGVMAVREFAQVVSELVVKSQNGIYGMQSIGREYGREEDVYWDATNELNLRYIDFVLSRTDIYELETLGLSKGLSMQGYYVCGFVVLLLLIWGVNGCPLFVRRDMSMANLLAADGLGPLVQVLCEYAAYLLMMAASLLCVAALLGGVSEFLELSIPEWKEINFSVIFSFAVKLLPVTAMLTAMALLGHELVTDCVSGVLLQFFVAIVFGYLSGCLYPSSFFPQAVQRIGAILPSGVAVEYGARCMKEASVWGALLPTLIYLLLFLAGTWLLRRRKLQK
;
A
#
# COMPACT_ATOMS: atom_id res chain seq x y z
N MET A 1 -72.79 -38.86 -1.60
CA MET A 1 -71.77 -38.00 -2.23
C MET A 1 -70.77 -37.60 -1.13
N VAL A 2 -69.92 -38.45 -0.56
CA VAL A 2 -68.92 -39.38 -1.13
C VAL A 2 -67.99 -38.67 -2.10
N GLY A 3 -66.92 -38.07 -1.56
CA GLY A 3 -65.83 -37.44 -2.31
C GLY A 3 -64.59 -37.15 -1.47
N TRP A 4 -64.38 -37.89 -0.36
CA TRP A 4 -63.23 -37.72 0.55
C TRP A 4 -62.36 -38.99 0.65
N LYS A 5 -62.54 -39.98 -0.24
CA LYS A 5 -61.94 -41.32 -0.03
C LYS A 5 -60.76 -41.70 -0.91
N ASN A 6 -60.25 -40.82 -1.78
CA ASN A 6 -59.06 -41.12 -2.61
C ASN A 6 -58.12 -39.90 -2.71
N MET A 7 -57.56 -39.45 -1.59
CA MET A 7 -56.35 -38.62 -1.61
C MET A 7 -55.20 -39.53 -1.14
N SER A 8 -54.22 -39.76 -2.02
CA SER A 8 -53.09 -40.62 -1.69
C SER A 8 -52.28 -40.01 -0.54
N MET A 9 -51.72 -40.83 0.36
CA MET A 9 -50.84 -40.33 1.45
C MET A 9 -49.69 -39.44 0.93
N THR A 10 -49.28 -39.63 -0.32
CA THR A 10 -48.31 -38.83 -1.07
C THR A 10 -48.81 -37.42 -1.40
N GLU A 11 -50.08 -37.21 -1.76
CA GLU A 11 -50.63 -35.89 -2.05
C GLU A 11 -50.90 -35.08 -0.78
N MET A 12 -51.30 -35.77 0.31
CA MET A 12 -51.52 -35.14 1.60
C MET A 12 -50.19 -34.72 2.27
N SER A 13 -49.13 -35.51 2.10
CA SER A 13 -47.78 -35.15 2.57
C SER A 13 -47.15 -34.05 1.71
N ALA A 14 -47.36 -34.06 0.38
CA ALA A 14 -46.91 -32.97 -0.49
C ALA A 14 -47.59 -31.63 -0.15
N GLY A 15 -48.90 -31.61 0.07
CA GLY A 15 -49.63 -30.39 0.45
C GLY A 15 -49.25 -29.85 1.84
N LEU A 16 -48.94 -30.72 2.80
CA LEU A 16 -48.42 -30.33 4.12
C LEU A 16 -46.98 -29.80 4.05
N LEU A 17 -46.14 -30.37 3.19
CA LEU A 17 -44.77 -29.89 2.94
C LEU A 17 -44.77 -28.53 2.22
N GLU A 18 -45.69 -28.32 1.27
CA GLU A 18 -45.89 -27.03 0.59
C GLU A 18 -46.45 -25.96 1.54
N GLY A 19 -47.41 -26.30 2.40
CA GLY A 19 -47.92 -25.38 3.42
C GLY A 19 -46.85 -24.96 4.43
N CYS A 20 -46.04 -25.91 4.90
CA CYS A 20 -44.95 -25.65 5.84
C CYS A 20 -43.79 -24.85 5.19
N SER A 21 -43.49 -25.08 3.90
CA SER A 21 -42.49 -24.30 3.17
C SER A 21 -42.92 -22.85 2.94
N MET A 22 -44.20 -22.63 2.61
CA MET A 22 -44.81 -21.31 2.45
C MET A 22 -44.82 -20.51 3.76
N GLU A 23 -45.16 -21.15 4.90
CA GLU A 23 -45.14 -20.48 6.20
C GLU A 23 -43.71 -20.10 6.62
N ARG A 24 -42.73 -20.98 6.40
CA ARG A 24 -41.31 -20.72 6.67
C ARG A 24 -40.76 -19.60 5.79
N ALA A 25 -41.13 -19.55 4.51
CA ALA A 25 -40.77 -18.46 3.61
C ALA A 25 -41.36 -17.12 4.08
N ARG A 26 -42.62 -17.10 4.53
CA ARG A 26 -43.27 -15.90 5.08
C ARG A 26 -42.61 -15.40 6.37
N LYS A 27 -42.25 -16.31 7.28
CA LYS A 27 -41.50 -15.97 8.51
C LYS A 27 -40.11 -15.41 8.19
N THR A 28 -39.42 -16.01 7.22
CA THR A 28 -38.10 -15.54 6.74
C THR A 28 -38.18 -14.14 6.15
N GLY A 29 -39.18 -13.88 5.29
CA GLY A 29 -39.41 -12.55 4.71
C GLY A 29 -39.69 -11.49 5.76
N LYS A 30 -40.52 -11.78 6.76
CA LYS A 30 -40.79 -10.88 7.89
C LYS A 30 -39.52 -10.60 8.72
N TYR A 31 -38.69 -11.61 8.97
CA TYR A 31 -37.45 -11.43 9.70
C TYR A 31 -36.46 -10.54 8.93
N LEU A 32 -36.33 -10.75 7.61
CA LEU A 32 -35.52 -9.89 6.75
C LEU A 32 -36.02 -8.44 6.76
N GLU A 33 -37.33 -8.22 6.65
CA GLU A 33 -37.94 -6.89 6.70
C GLU A 33 -37.66 -6.18 8.03
N LEU A 34 -37.73 -6.91 9.15
CA LEU A 34 -37.40 -6.40 10.47
C LEU A 34 -35.91 -6.01 10.57
N GLN A 35 -35.00 -6.83 10.04
CA GLN A 35 -33.57 -6.50 10.03
C GLN A 35 -33.27 -5.29 9.15
N ILE A 36 -33.91 -5.19 7.97
CA ILE A 36 -33.79 -4.02 7.10
C ILE A 36 -34.32 -2.76 7.80
N LYS A 37 -35.50 -2.82 8.46
CA LYS A 37 -36.04 -1.70 9.23
C LYS A 37 -35.12 -1.28 10.37
N ARG A 38 -34.52 -2.23 11.08
CA ARG A 38 -33.55 -1.98 12.15
C ARG A 38 -32.31 -1.25 11.62
N VAL A 39 -31.76 -1.74 10.52
CA VAL A 39 -30.61 -1.15 9.82
C VAL A 39 -30.94 0.25 9.30
N LEU A 40 -32.10 0.44 8.66
CA LEU A 40 -32.51 1.71 8.08
C LEU A 40 -32.69 2.80 9.15
N ARG A 41 -33.17 2.42 10.35
CA ARG A 41 -33.27 3.34 11.49
C ARG A 41 -31.89 3.80 11.99
N PHE A 42 -30.89 2.94 11.92
CA PHE A 42 -29.50 3.24 12.31
C PHE A 42 -28.66 3.86 11.18
N PHE A 43 -29.14 3.79 9.93
CA PHE A 43 -28.46 4.29 8.74
C PHE A 43 -27.96 5.74 8.84
N PRO A 44 -28.74 6.74 9.27
CA PRO A 44 -28.25 8.12 9.32
C PRO A 44 -27.07 8.29 10.27
N THR A 45 -27.08 7.60 11.42
CA THR A 45 -25.97 7.62 12.37
C THR A 45 -24.73 6.94 11.78
N VAL A 46 -24.90 5.78 11.13
CA VAL A 46 -23.79 5.08 10.46
C VAL A 46 -23.21 5.93 9.33
N LEU A 47 -24.05 6.55 8.51
CA LEU A 47 -23.61 7.42 7.42
C LEU A 47 -22.80 8.60 7.94
N LEU A 48 -23.27 9.27 9.01
CA LEU A 48 -22.56 10.41 9.61
C LEU A 48 -21.19 9.99 10.17
N ILE A 49 -21.13 8.89 10.92
CA ILE A 49 -19.86 8.37 11.46
C ILE A 49 -18.92 8.01 10.32
N THR A 50 -19.43 7.39 9.26
CA THR A 50 -18.61 7.08 8.08
C THR A 50 -18.07 8.33 7.44
N LEU A 51 -18.90 9.34 7.23
CA LEU A 51 -18.48 10.54 6.54
C LEU A 51 -17.36 11.23 7.33
N LEU A 52 -17.46 11.27 8.66
CA LEU A 52 -16.37 11.74 9.54
C LEU A 52 -15.09 10.89 9.39
N MET A 53 -15.23 9.56 9.36
CA MET A 53 -14.09 8.64 9.18
C MET A 53 -13.46 8.75 7.79
N GLY A 54 -14.29 8.95 6.77
CA GLY A 54 -13.90 9.19 5.39
C GLY A 54 -13.09 10.48 5.29
N VAL A 55 -13.56 11.57 5.90
CA VAL A 55 -12.82 12.84 5.99
C VAL A 55 -11.48 12.64 6.71
N ALA A 56 -11.43 11.89 7.80
CA ALA A 56 -10.17 11.62 8.49
C ALA A 56 -9.18 10.83 7.61
N VAL A 57 -9.65 9.77 6.94
CA VAL A 57 -8.82 8.96 6.03
C VAL A 57 -8.37 9.76 4.81
N THR A 58 -9.24 10.62 4.22
CA THR A 58 -8.85 11.45 3.08
C THR A 58 -7.92 12.59 3.48
N LEU A 59 -8.05 13.16 4.68
CA LEU A 59 -7.09 14.14 5.20
C LEU A 59 -5.71 13.50 5.41
N VAL A 60 -5.66 12.37 6.11
CA VAL A 60 -4.39 11.65 6.34
C VAL A 60 -3.80 11.17 5.01
N GLY A 61 -4.61 10.55 4.16
CA GLY A 61 -4.17 10.08 2.85
C GLY A 61 -3.76 11.20 1.90
N GLY A 62 -4.45 12.33 1.95
CA GLY A 62 -4.12 13.54 1.22
C GLY A 62 -2.80 14.15 1.67
N GLN A 63 -2.52 14.17 2.99
CA GLN A 63 -1.21 14.60 3.52
C GLN A 63 -0.09 13.65 3.08
N ILE A 64 -0.31 12.33 3.17
CA ILE A 64 0.67 11.32 2.71
C ILE A 64 0.94 11.48 1.21
N LEU A 65 -0.11 11.67 0.41
CA LEU A 65 0.02 11.84 -1.02
C LEU A 65 0.65 13.20 -1.37
N ALA A 66 0.28 14.28 -0.69
CA ALA A 66 0.87 15.60 -0.86
C ALA A 66 2.34 15.61 -0.47
N GLU A 67 2.75 14.93 0.61
CA GLU A 67 4.16 14.79 0.99
C GLU A 67 4.94 13.98 -0.05
N LYS A 68 4.34 12.91 -0.60
CA LYS A 68 4.97 12.07 -1.63
C LYS A 68 5.02 12.72 -3.02
N LEU A 69 4.00 13.50 -3.39
CA LEU A 69 3.97 14.30 -4.63
C LEU A 69 4.85 15.54 -4.50
N SER A 70 4.90 16.18 -3.34
CA SER A 70 5.90 17.22 -3.06
C SER A 70 7.31 16.62 -3.08
N GLY A 71 7.42 15.34 -2.72
CA GLY A 71 8.60 14.49 -2.85
C GLY A 71 8.82 13.86 -4.24
N GLU A 72 8.02 14.17 -5.27
CA GLU A 72 8.35 13.85 -6.68
C GLU A 72 9.49 14.74 -7.20
N LYS A 73 9.74 15.89 -6.55
CA LYS A 73 11.13 16.27 -6.32
C LYS A 73 11.66 15.25 -5.33
N GLN A 74 12.14 14.09 -5.82
CA GLN A 74 12.87 13.11 -5.03
C GLN A 74 13.66 13.92 -4.00
N LYS A 75 13.46 13.70 -2.68
CA LYS A 75 14.37 14.27 -1.68
C LYS A 75 15.70 13.61 -1.96
N LYS A 76 16.38 14.14 -2.97
CA LYS A 76 17.70 13.77 -3.37
C LYS A 76 18.51 13.93 -2.11
N LEU A 77 19.32 12.93 -1.87
CA LEU A 77 20.19 12.92 -0.73
C LEU A 77 21.12 14.12 -0.87
N ALA A 78 20.87 15.15 -0.07
CA ALA A 78 21.54 16.43 -0.20
C ALA A 78 22.89 16.31 0.51
N ILE A 79 23.95 16.34 -0.28
CA ILE A 79 25.33 16.18 0.18
C ILE A 79 26.06 17.47 -0.14
N GLY A 80 26.52 18.16 0.91
CA GLY A 80 27.40 19.31 0.74
C GLY A 80 28.80 18.86 0.31
N VAL A 81 29.40 19.54 -0.66
CA VAL A 81 30.79 19.36 -1.05
C VAL A 81 31.55 20.63 -0.70
N VAL A 82 32.55 20.50 0.15
CA VAL A 82 33.37 21.58 0.69
C VAL A 82 34.80 21.38 0.22
N GLY A 83 35.39 22.40 -0.40
CA GLY A 83 36.76 22.37 -0.92
C GLY A 83 36.88 23.16 -2.22
N ASP A 84 38.11 23.37 -2.67
CA ASP A 84 38.36 24.05 -3.94
C ASP A 84 38.05 23.11 -5.12
N THR A 85 36.90 23.34 -5.77
CA THR A 85 36.48 22.62 -6.99
C THR A 85 37.10 23.21 -8.26
N SER A 86 37.97 24.22 -8.15
CA SER A 86 38.60 24.88 -9.30
C SER A 86 39.74 24.07 -9.93
N ASP A 87 40.22 23.01 -9.27
CA ASP A 87 41.09 22.01 -9.89
C ASP A 87 40.32 21.28 -11.01
N SER A 88 40.71 21.53 -12.26
CA SER A 88 40.03 21.10 -13.50
C SER A 88 39.51 19.65 -13.45
N TYR A 89 40.29 18.71 -12.91
CA TYR A 89 39.91 17.29 -12.83
C TYR A 89 38.84 16.98 -11.77
N LEU A 90 38.88 17.62 -10.59
CA LEU A 90 37.87 17.41 -9.55
C LEU A 90 36.54 18.04 -9.98
N GLY A 91 36.61 19.24 -10.57
CA GLY A 91 35.45 19.93 -11.15
C GLY A 91 34.78 19.11 -12.25
N ILE A 92 35.55 18.50 -13.15
CA ILE A 92 35.03 17.58 -14.18
C ILE A 92 34.38 16.34 -13.55
N GLY A 93 34.99 15.74 -12.51
CA GLY A 93 34.44 14.58 -11.81
C GLY A 93 33.10 14.88 -11.11
N ILE A 94 33.02 16.01 -10.39
CA ILE A 94 31.79 16.48 -9.74
C ILE A 94 30.73 16.82 -10.79
N TYR A 95 31.13 17.46 -11.90
CA TYR A 95 30.24 17.75 -13.02
C TYR A 95 29.69 16.47 -13.67
N ALA A 96 30.53 15.47 -13.91
CA ALA A 96 30.12 14.18 -14.46
C ALA A 96 29.13 13.46 -13.54
N LEU A 97 29.36 13.48 -12.21
CA LEU A 97 28.40 12.94 -11.24
C LEU A 97 27.08 13.72 -11.21
N LYS A 98 27.13 15.05 -11.33
CA LYS A 98 25.93 15.91 -11.37
C LYS A 98 25.11 15.72 -12.65
N GLN A 99 25.76 15.52 -13.80
CA GLN A 99 25.11 15.58 -15.11
C GLN A 99 25.02 14.27 -15.86
N LEU A 100 26.07 13.45 -15.84
CA LEU A 100 26.20 12.25 -16.67
C LEU A 100 25.78 10.97 -15.93
N ASP A 101 25.88 10.97 -14.60
CA ASP A 101 25.60 9.80 -13.79
C ASP A 101 24.12 9.69 -13.37
N SER A 102 23.60 8.47 -13.32
CA SER A 102 22.23 8.19 -12.84
C SER A 102 22.03 8.49 -11.35
N SER A 103 23.09 8.60 -10.55
CA SER A 103 23.02 9.02 -9.15
C SER A 103 22.43 10.41 -8.97
N ARG A 104 22.40 11.26 -10.01
CA ARG A 104 21.70 12.55 -10.02
C ARG A 104 20.21 12.46 -9.68
N PHE A 105 19.60 11.29 -9.86
CA PHE A 105 18.21 11.03 -9.48
C PHE A 105 18.09 10.73 -7.97
N ALA A 106 19.12 10.13 -7.37
CA ALA A 106 19.12 9.79 -5.95
C ALA A 106 19.78 10.86 -5.05
N MET A 107 20.70 11.67 -5.58
CA MET A 107 21.56 12.57 -4.82
C MET A 107 21.71 13.95 -5.45
N GLU A 108 21.88 14.95 -4.60
CA GLU A 108 22.12 16.34 -4.98
C GLU A 108 23.41 16.81 -4.31
N LEU A 109 24.44 17.08 -5.13
CA LEU A 109 25.72 17.57 -4.68
C LEU A 109 25.72 19.10 -4.70
N LEU A 110 25.86 19.72 -3.53
CA LEU A 110 25.82 21.18 -3.36
C LEU A 110 27.21 21.68 -2.97
N GLU A 111 27.83 22.50 -3.82
CA GLU A 111 29.12 23.14 -3.51
C GLU A 111 28.88 24.31 -2.56
N MET A 112 29.60 24.33 -1.43
CA MET A 112 29.42 25.34 -0.40
C MET A 112 30.62 25.43 0.55
N ASP A 113 30.68 26.53 1.30
CA ASP A 113 31.69 26.71 2.34
C ASP A 113 31.44 25.79 3.55
N GLU A 114 32.51 25.42 4.26
CA GLU A 114 32.42 24.52 5.42
C GLU A 114 31.48 25.07 6.51
N ALA A 115 31.53 26.39 6.74
CA ALA A 115 30.68 27.06 7.71
C ALA A 115 29.18 26.99 7.32
N GLN A 116 28.89 27.02 6.02
CA GLN A 116 27.53 26.86 5.50
C GLN A 116 27.08 25.40 5.60
N ALA A 117 27.93 24.46 5.20
CA ALA A 117 27.66 23.02 5.28
C ALA A 117 27.33 22.57 6.71
N LYS A 118 28.10 23.04 7.69
CA LYS A 118 27.87 22.73 9.10
C LYS A 118 26.54 23.28 9.61
N ARG A 119 26.14 24.50 9.21
CA ARG A 119 24.84 25.08 9.58
C ARG A 119 23.68 24.30 8.97
N GLN A 120 23.75 23.98 7.68
CA GLN A 120 22.69 23.25 6.99
C GLN A 120 22.58 21.80 7.46
N LEU A 121 23.70 21.15 7.83
CA LEU A 121 23.68 19.82 8.45
C LEU A 121 22.99 19.84 9.82
N LEU A 122 23.24 20.86 10.65
CA LEU A 122 22.59 21.01 11.96
C LEU A 122 21.10 21.36 11.85
N ALA A 123 20.71 22.08 10.80
CA ALA A 123 19.31 22.40 10.49
C ALA A 123 18.53 21.21 9.90
N GLY A 124 19.21 20.12 9.54
CA GLY A 124 18.60 18.94 8.89
C GLY A 124 18.30 19.13 7.40
N GLU A 125 18.86 20.17 6.77
CA GLU A 125 18.73 20.46 5.34
C GLU A 125 19.70 19.62 4.49
N LEU A 126 20.87 19.25 5.06
CA LEU A 126 21.81 18.30 4.47
C LEU A 126 21.78 16.98 5.24
N ASN A 127 21.98 15.87 4.53
CA ASN A 127 22.15 14.57 5.14
C ASN A 127 23.60 14.32 5.57
N ALA A 128 24.55 14.88 4.82
CA ALA A 128 25.97 14.81 5.08
C ALA A 128 26.70 15.95 4.34
N TYR A 129 27.95 16.22 4.72
CA TYR A 129 28.86 16.98 3.87
C TYR A 129 30.23 16.31 3.79
N LEU A 130 30.87 16.47 2.64
CA LEU A 130 32.18 15.96 2.29
C LEU A 130 33.18 17.12 2.29
N VAL A 131 34.29 16.96 2.98
CA VAL A 131 35.41 17.90 2.96
C VAL A 131 36.52 17.30 2.11
N VAL A 132 36.75 17.91 0.95
CA VAL A 132 37.83 17.58 0.03
C VAL A 132 39.06 18.40 0.44
N PRO A 133 40.19 17.75 0.77
CA PRO A 133 41.40 18.46 1.17
C PRO A 133 42.06 19.17 -0.03
N ASP A 134 42.77 20.26 0.24
CA ASP A 134 43.51 21.00 -0.79
C ASP A 134 44.57 20.11 -1.46
N GLY A 135 44.68 20.21 -2.79
CA GLY A 135 45.56 19.37 -3.59
C GLY A 135 45.19 17.88 -3.54
N PHE A 136 43.90 17.55 -3.36
CA PHE A 136 43.44 16.16 -3.36
C PHE A 136 43.79 15.44 -4.66
N VAL A 137 43.59 16.09 -5.81
CA VAL A 137 43.92 15.53 -7.13
C VAL A 137 45.42 15.22 -7.22
N ASP A 138 46.27 16.15 -6.82
CA ASP A 138 47.73 15.94 -6.80
C ASP A 138 48.14 14.81 -5.86
N SER A 139 47.48 14.69 -4.70
CA SER A 139 47.73 13.59 -3.76
C SER A 139 47.35 12.22 -4.34
N VAL A 140 46.32 12.19 -5.19
CA VAL A 140 45.86 10.99 -5.92
C VAL A 140 46.81 10.63 -7.04
N VAL A 141 47.38 11.61 -7.74
CA VAL A 141 48.37 11.39 -8.80
C VAL A 141 49.71 10.94 -8.20
N SER A 142 50.16 11.60 -7.13
CA SER A 142 51.43 11.33 -6.45
C SER A 142 51.42 10.09 -5.55
N GLY A 143 50.24 9.54 -5.23
CA GLY A 143 50.08 8.36 -4.38
C GLY A 143 50.11 8.65 -2.88
N GLU A 144 50.11 9.92 -2.47
CA GLU A 144 49.97 10.34 -1.06
C GLU A 144 48.56 10.03 -0.51
N ASN A 145 47.54 10.04 -1.38
CA ASN A 145 46.17 9.60 -1.09
C ASN A 145 45.54 10.28 0.15
N LYS A 146 45.39 11.61 0.11
CA LYS A 146 44.66 12.34 1.15
C LYS A 146 43.20 11.86 1.20
N SER A 147 42.65 11.67 2.40
CA SER A 147 41.28 11.16 2.58
C SER A 147 40.23 12.27 2.54
N ILE A 148 39.12 12.03 1.85
CA ILE A 148 37.91 12.88 1.94
C ILE A 148 37.20 12.61 3.26
N ALA A 149 36.99 13.63 4.08
CA ALA A 149 36.28 13.49 5.35
C ALA A 149 34.77 13.63 5.14
N CYS A 150 33.99 12.63 5.59
CA CYS A 150 32.54 12.65 5.54
C CYS A 150 31.97 12.92 6.93
N TYR A 151 31.22 14.03 7.06
CA TYR A 151 30.57 14.42 8.29
C TYR A 151 29.07 14.20 8.19
N THR A 152 28.52 13.49 9.17
CA THR A 152 27.09 13.14 9.25
C THR A 152 26.50 13.68 10.55
N GLY A 153 25.21 14.02 10.56
CA GLY A 153 24.54 14.49 11.78
C GLY A 153 24.61 13.49 12.94
N THR A 154 24.59 14.00 14.17
CA THR A 154 24.72 13.20 15.41
C THR A 154 23.39 12.60 15.91
N GLY A 155 22.25 12.96 15.30
CA GLY A 155 20.96 12.33 15.57
C GLY A 155 20.84 10.95 14.89
N GLN A 156 20.02 10.05 15.45
CA GLN A 156 19.76 8.68 14.94
C GLN A 156 19.97 8.59 13.43
N ALA A 157 20.98 7.82 13.00
CA ALA A 157 21.36 7.71 11.60
C ALA A 157 20.17 7.18 10.78
N GLY A 158 19.39 8.09 10.20
CA GLY A 158 18.28 7.76 9.33
C GLY A 158 18.78 7.02 8.09
N LEU A 159 17.85 6.40 7.35
CA LEU A 159 18.16 5.66 6.11
C LEU A 159 19.04 6.45 5.13
N GLY A 160 18.89 7.78 5.07
CA GLY A 160 19.73 8.65 4.25
C GLY A 160 21.20 8.66 4.66
N VAL A 161 21.51 8.71 5.96
CA VAL A 161 22.91 8.68 6.45
C VAL A 161 23.56 7.32 6.17
N MET A 162 22.81 6.23 6.31
CA MET A 162 23.29 4.89 5.95
C MET A 162 23.60 4.79 4.45
N ALA A 163 22.71 5.32 3.60
CA ALA A 163 22.92 5.34 2.15
C ALA A 163 24.16 6.19 1.75
N VAL A 164 24.40 7.34 2.38
CA VAL A 164 25.62 8.14 2.13
C VAL A 164 26.88 7.36 2.48
N ARG A 165 26.90 6.70 3.64
CA ARG A 165 28.06 5.93 4.08
C ARG A 165 28.37 4.81 3.11
N GLU A 166 27.33 4.08 2.70
CA GLU A 166 27.50 2.99 1.75
C GLU A 166 27.97 3.50 0.39
N PHE A 167 27.41 4.60 -0.09
CA PHE A 167 27.86 5.24 -1.32
C PHE A 167 29.33 5.69 -1.23
N ALA A 168 29.70 6.39 -0.15
CA ALA A 168 31.08 6.84 0.08
C ALA A 168 32.07 5.67 0.13
N GLN A 169 31.67 4.55 0.74
CA GLN A 169 32.47 3.33 0.79
C GLN A 169 32.66 2.71 -0.61
N VAL A 170 31.60 2.59 -1.41
CA VAL A 170 31.69 2.08 -2.78
C VAL A 170 32.59 2.98 -3.64
N VAL A 171 32.42 4.30 -3.57
CA VAL A 171 33.26 5.25 -4.31
C VAL A 171 34.73 5.11 -3.89
N SER A 172 35.00 5.03 -2.59
CA SER A 172 36.36 4.84 -2.08
C SER A 172 36.98 3.54 -2.59
N GLU A 173 36.22 2.44 -2.63
CA GLU A 173 36.71 1.15 -3.10
C GLU A 173 37.02 1.17 -4.61
N LEU A 174 36.18 1.82 -5.41
CA LEU A 174 36.41 1.99 -6.85
C LEU A 174 37.71 2.78 -7.11
N VAL A 175 37.91 3.91 -6.41
CA VAL A 175 39.11 4.73 -6.58
C VAL A 175 40.37 3.94 -6.21
N VAL A 176 40.40 3.28 -5.05
CA VAL A 176 41.56 2.51 -4.60
C VAL A 176 41.87 1.36 -5.56
N LYS A 177 40.86 0.63 -6.05
CA LYS A 177 41.07 -0.46 -7.01
C LYS A 177 41.58 0.04 -8.36
N SER A 178 41.05 1.15 -8.87
CA SER A 178 41.53 1.77 -10.11
C SER A 178 42.98 2.25 -9.99
N GLN A 179 43.33 2.90 -8.87
CA GLN A 179 44.71 3.31 -8.57
C GLN A 179 45.67 2.12 -8.52
N ASN A 180 45.29 1.05 -7.80
CA ASN A 180 46.10 -0.16 -7.74
C ASN A 180 46.33 -0.77 -9.14
N GLY A 181 45.34 -0.71 -10.02
CA GLY A 181 45.47 -1.12 -11.42
C GLY A 181 46.47 -0.27 -12.20
N ILE A 182 46.39 1.06 -12.06
CA ILE A 182 47.29 2.02 -12.71
C ILE A 182 48.73 1.85 -12.21
N TYR A 183 48.93 1.85 -10.89
CA TYR A 183 50.26 1.69 -10.31
C TYR A 183 50.84 0.30 -10.58
N GLY A 184 50.02 -0.74 -10.61
CA GLY A 184 50.42 -2.08 -11.04
C GLY A 184 50.97 -2.06 -12.48
N MET A 185 50.22 -1.48 -13.43
CA MET A 185 50.67 -1.32 -14.81
C MET A 185 51.96 -0.50 -14.91
N GLN A 186 52.04 0.64 -14.22
CA GLN A 186 53.23 1.49 -14.20
C GLN A 186 54.45 0.75 -13.65
N SER A 187 54.27 -0.06 -12.59
CA SER A 187 55.35 -0.84 -11.99
C SER A 187 55.92 -1.88 -12.97
N ILE A 188 55.04 -2.61 -13.67
CA ILE A 188 55.43 -3.58 -14.70
C ILE A 188 56.14 -2.85 -15.85
N GLY A 189 55.58 -1.75 -16.33
CA GLY A 189 56.22 -0.99 -17.40
C GLY A 189 57.64 -0.53 -17.02
N ARG A 190 57.86 -0.10 -15.76
CA ARG A 190 59.17 0.34 -15.26
C ARG A 190 60.17 -0.82 -15.22
N GLU A 191 59.72 -2.01 -14.81
CA GLU A 191 60.53 -3.22 -14.79
C GLU A 191 61.04 -3.60 -16.20
N TYR A 192 60.21 -3.40 -17.23
CA TYR A 192 60.56 -3.70 -18.62
C TYR A 192 61.21 -2.53 -19.40
N GLY A 193 61.59 -1.44 -18.73
CA GLY A 193 62.39 -0.35 -19.32
C GLY A 193 61.73 0.40 -20.49
N ARG A 194 60.41 0.62 -20.43
CA ARG A 194 59.70 1.46 -21.42
C ARG A 194 60.12 2.93 -21.29
N GLU A 195 59.85 3.74 -22.32
CA GLU A 195 60.11 5.19 -22.31
C GLU A 195 59.03 5.95 -21.57
N GLU A 196 59.40 7.02 -20.85
CA GLU A 196 58.55 7.80 -19.93
C GLU A 196 57.23 8.28 -20.59
N ASP A 197 57.29 8.67 -21.86
CA ASP A 197 56.14 9.15 -22.64
C ASP A 197 55.10 8.05 -22.89
N VAL A 198 55.56 6.82 -23.15
CA VAL A 198 54.68 5.65 -23.37
C VAL A 198 53.88 5.31 -22.11
N TYR A 199 54.44 5.58 -20.92
CA TYR A 199 53.71 5.39 -19.66
C TYR A 199 52.60 6.40 -19.45
N TRP A 200 52.86 7.66 -19.79
CA TRP A 200 51.88 8.73 -19.61
C TRP A 200 50.68 8.52 -20.51
N ASP A 201 50.92 8.13 -21.76
CA ASP A 201 49.86 7.79 -22.70
C ASP A 201 49.04 6.58 -22.23
N ALA A 202 49.70 5.49 -21.82
CA ALA A 202 49.01 4.29 -21.32
C ALA A 202 48.25 4.55 -20.01
N THR A 203 48.80 5.39 -19.12
CA THR A 203 48.16 5.81 -17.86
C THR A 203 46.91 6.63 -18.15
N ASN A 204 47.00 7.57 -19.08
CA ASN A 204 45.86 8.39 -19.47
C ASN A 204 44.77 7.54 -20.15
N GLU A 205 45.15 6.61 -21.03
CA GLU A 205 44.21 5.68 -21.66
C GLU A 205 43.50 4.81 -20.61
N LEU A 206 44.23 4.27 -19.64
CA LEU A 206 43.64 3.43 -18.58
C LEU A 206 42.74 4.24 -17.65
N ASN A 207 43.13 5.48 -17.31
CA ASN A 207 42.28 6.42 -16.57
C ASN A 207 40.96 6.70 -17.29
N LEU A 208 41.02 7.00 -18.58
CA LEU A 208 39.83 7.25 -19.40
C LEU A 208 38.94 6.01 -19.48
N ARG A 209 39.51 4.80 -19.62
CA ARG A 209 38.74 3.54 -19.59
C ARG A 209 38.05 3.30 -18.25
N TYR A 210 38.68 3.63 -17.12
CA TYR A 210 38.03 3.51 -15.82
C TYR A 210 36.91 4.52 -15.62
N ILE A 211 37.10 5.76 -16.07
CA ILE A 211 36.04 6.79 -16.03
C ILE A 211 34.86 6.35 -16.90
N ASP A 212 35.12 5.90 -18.13
CA ASP A 212 34.09 5.38 -19.03
C ASP A 212 33.35 4.18 -18.40
N PHE A 213 34.07 3.23 -17.81
CA PHE A 213 33.45 2.09 -17.14
C PHE A 213 32.51 2.50 -15.99
N VAL A 214 32.88 3.51 -15.20
CA VAL A 214 32.08 4.01 -14.07
C VAL A 214 30.85 4.78 -14.55
N LEU A 215 30.97 5.57 -15.62
CA LEU A 215 29.88 6.40 -16.17
C LEU A 215 28.91 5.60 -17.07
N SER A 216 29.44 4.66 -17.85
CA SER A 216 28.69 3.80 -18.78
C SER A 216 28.00 2.62 -18.07
N ARG A 217 28.02 2.58 -16.72
CA ARG A 217 27.23 1.62 -15.94
C ARG A 217 25.74 1.66 -16.26
N THR A 218 25.26 2.83 -16.72
CA THR A 218 23.87 3.06 -17.14
C THR A 218 23.48 2.26 -18.37
N ASP A 219 24.45 1.79 -19.18
CA ASP A 219 24.19 0.91 -20.32
C ASP A 219 23.92 -0.54 -19.88
N ILE A 220 24.19 -0.87 -18.61
CA ILE A 220 24.01 -2.21 -18.04
C ILE A 220 22.60 -2.40 -17.48
N TYR A 221 21.83 -1.32 -17.27
CA TYR A 221 20.48 -1.38 -16.74
C TYR A 221 19.55 -0.35 -17.40
N GLU A 222 18.38 -0.81 -17.83
CA GLU A 222 17.32 0.06 -18.32
C GLU A 222 16.42 0.49 -17.14
N LEU A 223 16.26 1.80 -16.93
CA LEU A 223 15.37 2.34 -15.90
C LEU A 223 13.93 2.33 -16.42
N GLU A 224 13.19 1.28 -16.10
CA GLU A 224 11.75 1.21 -16.39
C GLU A 224 10.94 1.66 -15.16
N THR A 225 10.23 2.78 -15.26
CA THR A 225 9.33 3.26 -14.20
C THR A 225 8.04 2.43 -14.19
N LEU A 226 8.13 1.22 -13.65
CA LEU A 226 6.98 0.38 -13.39
C LEU A 226 6.26 0.95 -12.15
N GLY A 227 5.10 1.58 -12.33
CA GLY A 227 4.31 2.11 -11.22
C GLY A 227 4.10 1.10 -10.07
N LEU A 228 3.87 1.60 -8.85
CA LEU A 228 4.01 0.87 -7.57
C LEU A 228 3.37 -0.53 -7.49
N SER A 229 2.27 -0.78 -8.21
CA SER A 229 1.57 -2.08 -8.20
C SER A 229 1.16 -2.54 -9.60
N LYS A 230 1.98 -3.40 -10.20
CA LYS A 230 1.75 -3.99 -11.53
C LYS A 230 1.41 -2.92 -12.59
N GLY A 231 1.94 -1.69 -12.46
CA GLY A 231 1.66 -0.54 -13.34
C GLY A 231 0.52 0.42 -12.92
N LEU A 232 0.15 0.51 -11.64
CA LEU A 232 -0.69 1.61 -11.14
C LEU A 232 0.19 2.84 -10.84
N SER A 233 -0.36 4.03 -11.07
CA SER A 233 0.17 5.28 -10.55
C SER A 233 0.19 5.28 -9.03
N MET A 234 0.97 6.17 -8.45
CA MET A 234 1.01 6.32 -6.99
C MET A 234 -0.37 6.75 -6.45
N GLN A 235 -1.03 7.69 -7.13
CA GLN A 235 -2.35 8.21 -6.76
C GLN A 235 -3.39 7.09 -6.77
N GLY A 236 -3.47 6.33 -7.87
CA GLY A 236 -4.41 5.23 -8.01
C GLY A 236 -4.19 4.14 -6.96
N TYR A 237 -2.92 3.81 -6.67
CA TYR A 237 -2.59 2.85 -5.62
C TYR A 237 -3.14 3.26 -4.25
N TYR A 238 -2.90 4.50 -3.82
CA TYR A 238 -3.35 4.97 -2.51
C TYR A 238 -4.86 5.17 -2.45
N VAL A 239 -5.50 5.65 -3.52
CA VAL A 239 -6.98 5.72 -3.56
C VAL A 239 -7.58 4.33 -3.35
N CYS A 240 -7.03 3.30 -3.99
CA CYS A 240 -7.49 1.92 -3.81
C CYS A 240 -7.25 1.44 -2.38
N GLY A 241 -6.03 1.61 -1.87
CA GLY A 241 -5.64 1.23 -0.52
C GLY A 241 -6.51 1.89 0.55
N PHE A 242 -6.74 3.19 0.45
CA PHE A 242 -7.55 3.95 1.40
C PHE A 242 -9.03 3.62 1.33
N VAL A 243 -9.60 3.35 0.14
CA VAL A 243 -10.99 2.89 0.04
C VAL A 243 -11.14 1.53 0.71
N VAL A 244 -10.22 0.57 0.48
CA VAL A 244 -10.27 -0.73 1.16
C VAL A 244 -10.07 -0.58 2.67
N LEU A 245 -9.15 0.28 3.11
CA LEU A 245 -8.94 0.58 4.52
C LEU A 245 -10.19 1.17 5.16
N LEU A 246 -10.86 2.10 4.48
CA LEU A 246 -12.10 2.69 4.94
C LEU A 246 -13.17 1.60 5.10
N LEU A 247 -13.35 0.73 4.10
CA LEU A 247 -14.29 -0.40 4.16
C LEU A 247 -13.99 -1.35 5.33
N LEU A 248 -12.72 -1.60 5.65
CA LEU A 248 -12.31 -2.42 6.80
C LEU A 248 -12.71 -1.77 8.14
N ILE A 249 -12.35 -0.49 8.34
CA ILE A 249 -12.68 0.23 9.57
C ILE A 249 -14.21 0.39 9.70
N TRP A 250 -14.92 0.44 8.57
CA TRP A 250 -16.39 0.51 8.54
C TRP A 250 -17.07 -0.66 9.26
N GLY A 251 -16.39 -1.81 9.39
CA GLY A 251 -16.83 -2.96 10.20
C GLY A 251 -17.15 -2.59 11.66
N VAL A 252 -16.54 -1.53 12.19
CA VAL A 252 -16.80 -1.00 13.54
C VAL A 252 -18.24 -0.52 13.69
N ASN A 253 -18.81 0.12 12.66
CA ASN A 253 -20.17 0.66 12.71
C ASN A 253 -21.25 -0.42 12.86
N GLY A 254 -20.94 -1.67 12.50
CA GLY A 254 -21.84 -2.79 12.71
C GLY A 254 -21.89 -3.31 14.16
N CYS A 255 -20.93 -2.94 15.02
CA CYS A 255 -20.81 -3.52 16.36
C CYS A 255 -22.07 -3.33 17.23
N PRO A 256 -22.67 -2.12 17.31
CA PRO A 256 -23.88 -1.92 18.13
C PRO A 256 -25.10 -2.71 17.64
N LEU A 257 -25.11 -3.15 16.39
CA LEU A 257 -26.23 -3.85 15.76
C LEU A 257 -26.08 -5.38 15.84
N PHE A 258 -24.89 -5.88 15.59
CA PHE A 258 -24.66 -7.31 15.35
C PHE A 258 -23.90 -8.01 16.47
N VAL A 259 -23.18 -7.31 17.35
CA VAL A 259 -22.55 -7.93 18.53
C VAL A 259 -23.62 -8.30 19.55
N ARG A 260 -23.62 -9.56 19.98
CA ARG A 260 -24.65 -10.11 20.88
C ARG A 260 -24.08 -10.44 22.24
N ARG A 261 -24.65 -9.78 23.24
CA ARG A 261 -24.41 -10.11 24.65
C ARG A 261 -25.26 -11.31 25.09
N ASP A 262 -26.46 -11.46 24.55
CA ASP A 262 -27.38 -12.56 24.86
C ASP A 262 -27.92 -13.22 23.58
N MET A 263 -27.94 -14.57 23.58
CA MET A 263 -28.43 -15.41 22.49
C MET A 263 -29.93 -15.72 22.62
N SER A 264 -30.61 -15.28 23.68
CA SER A 264 -32.05 -15.51 23.91
C SER A 264 -32.93 -15.24 22.69
N MET A 265 -32.74 -14.12 21.98
CA MET A 265 -33.52 -13.80 20.78
C MET A 265 -33.24 -14.78 19.63
N ALA A 266 -31.98 -15.19 19.45
CA ALA A 266 -31.59 -16.15 18.42
C ALA A 266 -32.13 -17.55 18.72
N ASN A 267 -32.15 -17.94 20.00
CA ASN A 267 -32.74 -19.19 20.49
C ASN A 267 -34.27 -19.20 20.30
N LEU A 268 -34.96 -18.12 20.59
CA LEU A 268 -36.41 -17.99 20.37
C LEU A 268 -36.77 -18.12 18.88
N LEU A 269 -35.99 -17.47 18.00
CA LEU A 269 -36.17 -17.59 16.55
C LEU A 269 -35.88 -19.00 16.06
N ALA A 270 -34.85 -19.66 16.60
CA ALA A 270 -34.54 -21.05 16.28
C ALA A 270 -35.66 -22.00 16.71
N ALA A 271 -36.26 -21.78 17.89
CA ALA A 271 -37.41 -22.53 18.38
C ALA A 271 -38.67 -22.29 17.51
N ASP A 272 -38.85 -21.09 16.95
CA ASP A 272 -39.97 -20.75 16.05
C ASP A 272 -39.76 -21.26 14.59
N GLY A 273 -38.68 -22.02 14.35
CA GLY A 273 -38.39 -22.68 13.07
C GLY A 273 -37.45 -21.91 12.13
N LEU A 274 -36.89 -20.78 12.55
CA LEU A 274 -35.86 -20.03 11.81
C LEU A 274 -34.47 -20.54 12.19
N GLY A 275 -33.96 -21.49 11.41
CA GLY A 275 -32.64 -22.07 11.63
C GLY A 275 -31.48 -21.04 11.58
N PRO A 276 -30.30 -21.38 12.13
CA PRO A 276 -29.16 -20.47 12.23
C PRO A 276 -28.69 -19.90 10.88
N LEU A 277 -28.79 -20.70 9.82
CA LEU A 277 -28.39 -20.28 8.48
C LEU A 277 -29.25 -19.11 7.97
N VAL A 278 -30.56 -19.22 8.14
CA VAL A 278 -31.50 -18.17 7.70
C VAL A 278 -31.27 -16.89 8.51
N GLN A 279 -31.03 -17.01 9.81
CA GLN A 279 -30.73 -15.84 10.65
C GLN A 279 -29.47 -15.11 10.17
N VAL A 280 -28.38 -15.85 9.92
CA VAL A 280 -27.11 -15.28 9.41
C VAL A 280 -27.30 -14.64 8.04
N LEU A 281 -27.99 -15.31 7.11
CA LEU A 281 -28.20 -14.78 5.76
C LEU A 281 -29.05 -13.50 5.75
N CYS A 282 -30.10 -13.44 6.58
CA CYS A 282 -30.93 -12.23 6.68
C CYS A 282 -30.17 -11.06 7.31
N GLU A 283 -29.37 -11.32 8.34
CA GLU A 283 -28.52 -10.29 8.98
C GLU A 283 -27.43 -9.80 8.03
N TYR A 284 -26.77 -10.73 7.32
CA TYR A 284 -25.79 -10.41 6.31
C TYR A 284 -26.40 -9.56 5.18
N ALA A 285 -27.58 -9.94 4.66
CA ALA A 285 -28.25 -9.18 3.61
C ALA A 285 -28.60 -7.76 4.06
N ALA A 286 -29.11 -7.59 5.29
CA ALA A 286 -29.40 -6.28 5.85
C ALA A 286 -28.12 -5.45 6.05
N TYR A 287 -27.03 -6.08 6.53
CA TYR A 287 -25.77 -5.39 6.74
C TYR A 287 -25.09 -5.00 5.41
N LEU A 288 -25.13 -5.89 4.42
CA LEU A 288 -24.63 -5.63 3.07
C LEU A 288 -25.38 -4.45 2.43
N LEU A 289 -26.70 -4.41 2.58
CA LEU A 289 -27.50 -3.29 2.08
C LEU A 289 -27.09 -1.98 2.74
N MET A 290 -26.84 -1.99 4.06
CA MET A 290 -26.33 -0.83 4.79
C MET A 290 -24.99 -0.35 4.21
N MET A 291 -24.02 -1.25 4.11
CA MET A 291 -22.66 -0.96 3.66
C MET A 291 -22.61 -0.53 2.19
N ALA A 292 -23.40 -1.17 1.33
CA ALA A 292 -23.51 -0.81 -0.08
C ALA A 292 -24.17 0.57 -0.24
N ALA A 293 -25.28 0.84 0.45
CA ALA A 293 -25.94 2.13 0.40
C ALA A 293 -25.01 3.24 0.91
N SER A 294 -24.29 2.99 1.99
CA SER A 294 -23.38 3.97 2.57
C SER A 294 -22.17 4.23 1.67
N LEU A 295 -21.59 3.19 1.02
CA LEU A 295 -20.53 3.33 0.02
C LEU A 295 -21.01 4.19 -1.16
N LEU A 296 -22.20 3.92 -1.69
CA LEU A 296 -22.77 4.67 -2.80
C LEU A 296 -23.09 6.11 -2.42
N CYS A 297 -23.56 6.37 -1.19
CA CYS A 297 -23.76 7.73 -0.68
C CYS A 297 -22.45 8.50 -0.58
N VAL A 298 -21.40 7.89 -0.04
CA VAL A 298 -20.07 8.52 0.03
C VAL A 298 -19.53 8.80 -1.37
N ALA A 299 -19.66 7.85 -2.30
CA ALA A 299 -19.25 8.04 -3.69
C ALA A 299 -20.04 9.16 -4.38
N ALA A 300 -21.34 9.28 -4.13
CA ALA A 300 -22.17 10.34 -4.70
C ALA A 300 -21.78 11.73 -4.15
N LEU A 301 -21.47 11.82 -2.85
CA LEU A 301 -21.01 13.05 -2.23
C LEU A 301 -19.62 13.46 -2.76
N LEU A 302 -18.69 12.51 -2.86
CA LEU A 302 -17.37 12.76 -3.45
C LEU A 302 -17.47 13.16 -4.93
N GLY A 303 -18.35 12.51 -5.70
CA GLY A 303 -18.64 12.88 -7.08
C GLY A 303 -19.29 14.24 -7.24
N GLY A 304 -20.06 14.71 -6.25
CA GLY A 304 -20.64 16.06 -6.25
C GLY A 304 -19.65 17.17 -5.90
N VAL A 305 -18.58 16.83 -5.15
CA VAL A 305 -17.51 17.76 -4.76
C VAL A 305 -16.28 17.63 -5.67
N SER A 306 -16.25 16.65 -6.59
CA SER A 306 -15.07 16.38 -7.42
C SER A 306 -14.69 17.55 -8.33
N GLU A 307 -15.65 18.38 -8.75
CA GLU A 307 -15.36 19.60 -9.52
C GLU A 307 -14.61 20.67 -8.71
N PHE A 308 -14.72 20.65 -7.38
CA PHE A 308 -13.98 21.54 -6.47
C PHE A 308 -12.65 20.95 -5.99
N LEU A 309 -12.49 19.64 -6.10
CA LEU A 309 -11.29 18.92 -5.72
C LEU A 309 -10.43 18.74 -6.98
N GLU A 310 -9.38 19.56 -7.13
CA GLU A 310 -8.37 19.43 -8.20
C GLU A 310 -7.50 18.15 -8.04
N LEU A 311 -8.13 17.00 -7.86
CA LEU A 311 -7.48 15.70 -7.77
C LEU A 311 -7.18 15.23 -9.20
N SER A 312 -5.91 14.95 -9.49
CA SER A 312 -5.49 14.30 -10.73
C SER A 312 -5.09 12.86 -10.44
N ILE A 313 -5.88 11.92 -10.96
CA ILE A 313 -5.56 10.48 -10.91
C ILE A 313 -5.25 10.05 -12.35
N PRO A 314 -3.99 9.66 -12.67
CA PRO A 314 -3.58 9.34 -14.04
C PRO A 314 -4.42 8.26 -14.74
N GLU A 315 -4.99 7.32 -13.98
CA GLU A 315 -5.88 6.27 -14.50
C GLU A 315 -7.24 6.80 -14.96
N TRP A 316 -7.67 7.95 -14.46
CA TRP A 316 -8.95 8.57 -14.78
C TRP A 316 -8.70 9.85 -15.58
N LYS A 317 -8.99 9.83 -16.89
CA LYS A 317 -8.81 10.99 -17.77
C LYS A 317 -9.47 12.26 -17.23
N GLU A 318 -10.70 12.12 -16.73
CA GLU A 318 -11.44 13.18 -16.04
C GLU A 318 -12.16 12.60 -14.82
N ILE A 319 -12.01 13.26 -13.67
CA ILE A 319 -12.68 12.86 -12.43
C ILE A 319 -14.07 13.48 -12.39
N ASN A 320 -15.03 12.75 -12.96
CA ASN A 320 -16.44 13.15 -12.97
C ASN A 320 -17.25 12.24 -12.02
N PHE A 321 -18.44 12.71 -11.61
CA PHE A 321 -19.38 11.95 -10.78
C PHE A 321 -19.57 10.51 -11.27
N SER A 322 -19.75 10.33 -12.58
CA SER A 322 -19.96 9.02 -13.21
C SER A 322 -18.80 8.05 -12.97
N VAL A 323 -17.56 8.53 -13.03
CA VAL A 323 -16.36 7.69 -12.85
C VAL A 323 -16.28 7.19 -11.41
N ILE A 324 -16.38 8.09 -10.44
CA ILE A 324 -16.35 7.75 -9.00
C ILE A 324 -17.51 6.81 -8.65
N PHE A 325 -18.72 7.10 -9.14
CA PHE A 325 -19.89 6.28 -8.88
C PHE A 325 -19.77 4.90 -9.52
N SER A 326 -19.27 4.80 -10.76
CA SER A 326 -19.05 3.52 -11.44
C SER A 326 -17.99 2.67 -10.71
N PHE A 327 -16.95 3.31 -10.19
CA PHE A 327 -15.93 2.64 -9.40
C PHE A 327 -16.51 2.07 -8.10
N ALA A 328 -17.36 2.84 -7.40
CA ALA A 328 -18.06 2.37 -6.20
C ALA A 328 -18.98 1.17 -6.48
N VAL A 329 -19.71 1.19 -7.60
CA VAL A 329 -20.55 0.05 -8.03
C VAL A 329 -19.68 -1.18 -8.34
N LYS A 330 -18.54 -1.01 -9.03
CA LYS A 330 -17.61 -2.10 -9.31
C LYS A 330 -17.03 -2.72 -8.04
N LEU A 331 -16.92 -1.97 -6.93
CA LEU A 331 -16.44 -2.41 -5.62
C LEU A 331 -17.48 -3.14 -4.74
N LEU A 332 -18.73 -3.30 -5.19
CA LEU A 332 -19.74 -4.02 -4.43
C LEU A 332 -19.35 -5.46 -4.04
N PRO A 333 -18.65 -6.26 -4.88
CA PRO A 333 -18.19 -7.60 -4.48
C PRO A 333 -17.18 -7.58 -3.33
N VAL A 334 -16.27 -6.60 -3.32
CA VAL A 334 -15.31 -6.40 -2.23
C VAL A 334 -16.05 -5.99 -0.95
N THR A 335 -17.01 -5.07 -1.07
CA THR A 335 -17.85 -4.65 0.05
C THR A 335 -18.62 -5.83 0.64
N ALA A 336 -19.16 -6.71 -0.20
CA ALA A 336 -19.81 -7.95 0.21
C ALA A 336 -18.88 -8.87 1.01
N MET A 337 -17.67 -9.12 0.49
CA MET A 337 -16.67 -9.94 1.18
C MET A 337 -16.27 -9.36 2.54
N LEU A 338 -15.96 -8.05 2.60
CA LEU A 338 -15.55 -7.40 3.85
C LEU A 338 -16.70 -7.31 4.86
N THR A 339 -17.94 -7.16 4.40
CA THR A 339 -19.14 -7.23 5.26
C THR A 339 -19.28 -8.62 5.89
N ALA A 340 -19.06 -9.68 5.12
CA ALA A 340 -19.08 -11.05 5.64
C ALA A 340 -17.97 -11.29 6.68
N MET A 341 -16.77 -10.74 6.43
CA MET A 341 -15.66 -10.77 7.39
C MET A 341 -16.00 -10.01 8.68
N ALA A 342 -16.58 -8.82 8.57
CA ALA A 342 -16.99 -8.02 9.72
C ALA A 342 -18.05 -8.76 10.56
N LEU A 343 -19.05 -9.37 9.91
CA LEU A 343 -20.08 -10.16 10.59
C LEU A 343 -19.50 -11.36 11.33
N LEU A 344 -18.53 -12.06 10.73
CA LEU A 344 -17.79 -13.13 11.40
C LEU A 344 -17.08 -12.61 12.67
N GLY A 345 -16.43 -11.46 12.57
CA GLY A 345 -15.77 -10.81 13.71
C GLY A 345 -16.76 -10.42 14.82
N HIS A 346 -17.95 -9.92 14.47
CA HIS A 346 -19.00 -9.62 15.46
C HIS A 346 -19.49 -10.88 16.18
N GLU A 347 -19.53 -12.03 15.50
CA GLU A 347 -19.93 -13.30 16.11
C GLU A 347 -18.84 -13.91 17.01
N LEU A 348 -17.57 -13.53 16.85
CA LEU A 348 -16.48 -14.00 17.73
C LEU A 348 -16.50 -13.37 19.12
N VAL A 349 -17.22 -12.26 19.29
CA VAL A 349 -17.16 -11.43 20.50
C VAL A 349 -18.54 -11.31 21.17
N THR A 350 -18.56 -11.13 22.49
CA THR A 350 -19.78 -11.01 23.31
C THR A 350 -20.13 -9.56 23.66
N ASP A 351 -19.12 -8.70 23.80
CA ASP A 351 -19.27 -7.32 24.24
C ASP A 351 -18.96 -6.32 23.12
N CYS A 352 -19.76 -5.25 23.06
CA CYS A 352 -19.65 -4.23 22.01
C CYS A 352 -18.24 -3.59 21.98
N VAL A 353 -17.68 -3.25 23.14
CA VAL A 353 -16.34 -2.65 23.26
C VAL A 353 -15.26 -3.56 22.68
N SER A 354 -15.27 -4.84 23.05
CA SER A 354 -14.33 -5.84 22.52
C SER A 354 -14.53 -6.05 21.01
N GLY A 355 -15.77 -5.94 20.51
CA GLY A 355 -16.07 -6.00 19.08
C GLY A 355 -15.47 -4.84 18.32
N VAL A 356 -15.60 -3.62 18.84
CA VAL A 356 -14.99 -2.40 18.27
C VAL A 356 -13.46 -2.54 18.22
N LEU A 357 -12.84 -2.95 19.32
CA LEU A 357 -11.38 -3.13 19.40
C LEU A 357 -10.88 -4.20 18.41
N LEU A 358 -11.57 -5.34 18.32
CA LEU A 358 -11.22 -6.41 17.38
C LEU A 358 -11.30 -5.92 15.94
N GLN A 359 -12.40 -5.28 15.55
CA GLN A 359 -12.58 -4.78 14.17
C GLN A 359 -11.52 -3.73 13.81
N PHE A 360 -11.23 -2.81 14.73
CA PHE A 360 -10.20 -1.79 14.53
C PHE A 360 -8.79 -2.41 14.41
N PHE A 361 -8.46 -3.35 15.28
CA PHE A 361 -7.19 -4.07 15.24
C PHE A 361 -7.02 -4.85 13.93
N VAL A 362 -8.05 -5.61 13.52
CA VAL A 362 -8.05 -6.34 12.25
C VAL A 362 -7.89 -5.38 11.08
N ALA A 363 -8.61 -4.25 11.07
CA ALA A 363 -8.52 -3.25 10.01
C ALA A 363 -7.10 -2.69 9.84
N ILE A 364 -6.42 -2.33 10.95
CA ILE A 364 -5.05 -1.81 10.91
C ILE A 364 -4.05 -2.89 10.48
N VAL A 365 -4.08 -4.07 11.10
CA VAL A 365 -3.12 -5.14 10.80
C VAL A 365 -3.27 -5.60 9.36
N PHE A 366 -4.51 -5.85 8.92
CA PHE A 366 -4.77 -6.32 7.56
C PHE A 366 -4.49 -5.23 6.54
N GLY A 367 -4.84 -3.97 6.84
CA GLY A 367 -4.53 -2.82 5.98
C GLY A 367 -3.04 -2.55 5.84
N TYR A 368 -2.25 -2.74 6.91
CA TYR A 368 -0.80 -2.60 6.86
C TYR A 368 -0.16 -3.72 6.03
N LEU A 369 -0.50 -4.99 6.31
CA LEU A 369 0.07 -6.14 5.61
C LEU A 369 -0.33 -6.23 4.13
N SER A 370 -1.52 -5.75 3.76
CA SER A 370 -1.94 -5.67 2.34
C SER A 370 -1.36 -4.46 1.59
N GLY A 371 -0.66 -3.57 2.30
CA GLY A 371 -0.06 -2.39 1.74
C GLY A 371 -1.00 -1.21 1.49
N CYS A 372 -2.16 -1.15 2.16
CA CYS A 372 -3.07 0.00 2.04
C CYS A 372 -2.44 1.31 2.54
N LEU A 373 -1.63 1.23 3.60
CA LEU A 373 -0.93 2.37 4.20
C LEU A 373 0.47 2.59 3.63
N TYR A 374 1.16 1.49 3.29
CA TYR A 374 2.54 1.50 2.84
C TYR A 374 2.71 0.51 1.69
N PRO A 375 3.23 0.92 0.50
CA PRO A 375 3.16 0.08 -0.67
C PRO A 375 3.84 -1.26 -0.49
N SER A 376 3.18 -2.33 -0.95
CA SER A 376 3.64 -3.70 -0.74
C SER A 376 5.02 -3.98 -1.35
N SER A 377 5.42 -3.24 -2.40
CA SER A 377 6.73 -3.34 -3.04
C SER A 377 7.92 -3.09 -2.11
N PHE A 378 7.72 -2.34 -1.02
CA PHE A 378 8.76 -2.05 -0.04
C PHE A 378 8.93 -3.14 1.03
N PHE A 379 7.98 -4.08 1.14
CA PHE A 379 8.08 -5.16 2.13
C PHE A 379 8.97 -6.31 1.64
N PRO A 380 9.57 -7.11 2.55
CA PRO A 380 10.24 -8.35 2.17
C PRO A 380 9.29 -9.33 1.47
N GLN A 381 9.83 -10.17 0.58
CA GLN A 381 9.03 -11.10 -0.25
C GLN A 381 8.07 -11.98 0.56
N ALA A 382 8.45 -12.39 1.78
CA ALA A 382 7.60 -13.19 2.66
C ALA A 382 6.32 -12.43 3.07
N VAL A 383 6.46 -11.16 3.45
CA VAL A 383 5.33 -10.31 3.87
C VAL A 383 4.45 -9.99 2.66
N GLN A 384 5.03 -9.74 1.48
CA GLN A 384 4.27 -9.54 0.25
C GLN A 384 3.36 -10.73 -0.09
N ARG A 385 3.86 -11.96 0.06
CA ARG A 385 3.07 -13.18 -0.19
C ARG A 385 1.93 -13.34 0.82
N ILE A 386 2.17 -13.06 2.10
CA ILE A 386 1.12 -13.09 3.14
C ILE A 386 0.08 -12.01 2.82
N GLY A 387 0.53 -10.80 2.53
CA GLY A 387 -0.30 -9.66 2.14
C GLY A 387 -1.23 -9.97 0.97
N ALA A 388 -0.71 -10.63 -0.07
CA ALA A 388 -1.48 -10.99 -1.26
C ALA A 388 -2.59 -12.03 -1.00
N ILE A 389 -2.41 -12.92 -0.02
CA ILE A 389 -3.39 -13.96 0.31
C ILE A 389 -4.47 -13.40 1.24
N LEU A 390 -4.16 -12.42 2.10
CA LEU A 390 -5.11 -11.83 3.03
C LEU A 390 -6.36 -11.28 2.31
N PRO A 391 -7.54 -11.27 2.97
CA PRO A 391 -8.77 -10.74 2.37
C PRO A 391 -8.64 -9.26 2.00
N SER A 392 -7.88 -8.47 2.76
CA SER A 392 -7.56 -7.09 2.41
C SER A 392 -6.66 -6.98 1.17
N GLY A 393 -5.70 -7.91 0.98
CA GLY A 393 -4.85 -7.96 -0.21
C GLY A 393 -5.63 -8.30 -1.47
N VAL A 394 -6.52 -9.30 -1.39
CA VAL A 394 -7.45 -9.63 -2.48
C VAL A 394 -8.36 -8.45 -2.81
N ALA A 395 -8.86 -7.73 -1.79
CA ALA A 395 -9.65 -6.52 -1.97
C ALA A 395 -8.88 -5.39 -2.69
N VAL A 396 -7.62 -5.14 -2.30
CA VAL A 396 -6.75 -4.16 -2.96
C VAL A 396 -6.43 -4.58 -4.39
N GLU A 397 -6.11 -5.85 -4.65
CA GLU A 397 -5.86 -6.33 -6.01
C GLU A 397 -7.11 -6.21 -6.89
N TYR A 398 -8.29 -6.54 -6.36
CA TYR A 398 -9.55 -6.36 -7.07
C TYR A 398 -9.81 -4.89 -7.40
N GLY A 399 -9.69 -3.99 -6.41
CA GLY A 399 -9.87 -2.56 -6.61
C GLY A 399 -8.87 -1.97 -7.61
N ALA A 400 -7.61 -2.40 -7.56
CA ALA A 400 -6.56 -2.04 -8.50
C ALA A 400 -6.92 -2.45 -9.95
N ARG A 401 -7.48 -3.65 -10.16
CA ARG A 401 -7.96 -4.09 -11.48
C ARG A 401 -9.17 -3.29 -11.94
N CYS A 402 -10.07 -2.91 -11.03
CA CYS A 402 -11.20 -2.03 -11.35
C CYS A 402 -10.75 -0.64 -11.82
N MET A 403 -9.66 -0.10 -11.27
CA MET A 403 -9.09 1.18 -11.70
C MET A 403 -8.48 1.12 -13.10
N LYS A 404 -7.78 0.02 -13.43
CA LYS A 404 -7.15 -0.17 -14.75
C LYS A 404 -8.11 -0.59 -15.86
N GLU A 405 -9.40 -0.77 -15.55
CA GLU A 405 -10.39 -1.38 -16.44
C GLU A 405 -9.96 -2.76 -17.00
N ALA A 406 -9.08 -3.45 -16.27
CA ALA A 406 -8.57 -4.76 -16.65
C ALA A 406 -9.55 -5.88 -16.29
N SER A 407 -9.31 -7.10 -16.81
CA SER A 407 -10.11 -8.28 -16.48
C SER A 407 -10.12 -8.54 -14.97
N VAL A 408 -11.30 -8.34 -14.36
CA VAL A 408 -11.54 -8.52 -12.91
C VAL A 408 -11.74 -9.98 -12.53
N TRP A 409 -11.98 -10.88 -13.49
CA TRP A 409 -12.34 -12.28 -13.24
C TRP A 409 -11.34 -13.02 -12.36
N GLY A 410 -10.04 -12.78 -12.57
CA GLY A 410 -8.97 -13.40 -11.77
C GLY A 410 -8.97 -12.98 -10.29
N ALA A 411 -9.49 -11.80 -9.96
CA ALA A 411 -9.61 -11.32 -8.58
C ALA A 411 -11.03 -11.54 -8.00
N LEU A 412 -12.05 -11.68 -8.86
CA LEU A 412 -13.43 -11.94 -8.44
C LEU A 412 -13.57 -13.32 -7.79
N LEU A 413 -12.94 -14.34 -8.37
CA LEU A 413 -12.99 -15.71 -7.87
C LEU A 413 -12.48 -15.84 -6.41
N PRO A 414 -11.28 -15.36 -6.05
CA PRO A 414 -10.84 -15.39 -4.65
C PRO A 414 -11.73 -14.52 -3.73
N THR A 415 -12.26 -13.40 -4.23
CA THR A 415 -13.21 -12.55 -3.46
C THR A 415 -14.48 -13.34 -3.08
N LEU A 416 -15.05 -14.09 -4.03
CA LEU A 416 -16.22 -14.93 -3.79
C LEU A 416 -15.92 -16.12 -2.87
N ILE A 417 -14.74 -16.73 -2.98
CA ILE A 417 -14.31 -17.81 -2.08
C ILE A 417 -14.24 -17.30 -0.65
N TYR A 418 -13.61 -16.15 -0.41
CA TYR A 418 -13.54 -15.54 0.92
C TYR A 418 -14.92 -15.18 1.47
N LEU A 419 -15.80 -14.62 0.63
CA LEU A 419 -17.18 -14.34 1.01
C LEU A 419 -17.91 -15.59 1.51
N LEU A 420 -17.82 -16.70 0.77
CA LEU A 420 -18.43 -17.96 1.17
C LEU A 420 -17.79 -18.53 2.44
N LEU A 421 -16.46 -18.44 2.57
CA LEU A 421 -15.72 -18.92 3.73
C LEU A 421 -16.13 -18.18 5.02
N PHE A 422 -16.24 -16.85 4.95
CA PHE A 422 -16.66 -16.04 6.11
C PHE A 422 -18.12 -16.27 6.49
N LEU A 423 -19.02 -16.42 5.51
CA LEU A 423 -20.41 -16.78 5.78
C LEU A 423 -20.55 -18.17 6.39
N ALA A 424 -19.82 -19.16 5.86
CA ALA A 424 -19.79 -20.52 6.40
C ALA A 424 -19.21 -20.54 7.82
N GLY A 425 -18.15 -19.77 8.08
CA GLY A 425 -17.58 -19.60 9.43
C GLY A 425 -18.59 -19.00 10.41
N THR A 426 -19.30 -17.95 9.99
CA THR A 426 -20.32 -17.28 10.81
C THR A 426 -21.48 -18.23 11.14
N TRP A 427 -21.95 -18.97 10.13
CA TRP A 427 -22.97 -19.99 10.32
C TRP A 427 -22.54 -21.10 11.28
N LEU A 428 -21.31 -21.62 11.15
CA LEU A 428 -20.80 -22.69 11.99
C LEU A 428 -20.63 -22.25 13.44
N LEU A 429 -20.13 -21.02 13.67
CA LEU A 429 -20.06 -20.43 15.01
C LEU A 429 -21.45 -20.25 15.63
N ARG A 430 -22.41 -19.71 14.86
CA ARG A 430 -23.77 -19.52 15.36
C ARG A 430 -24.43 -20.85 15.70
N ARG A 431 -24.28 -21.87 14.85
CA ARG A 431 -24.77 -23.22 15.13
C ARG A 431 -24.19 -23.78 16.43
N ARG A 432 -22.89 -23.61 16.68
CA ARG A 432 -22.25 -24.03 17.93
C ARG A 432 -22.76 -23.27 19.16
N LYS A 433 -23.01 -21.96 19.03
CA LYS A 433 -23.54 -21.14 20.13
C LYS A 433 -24.97 -21.48 20.51
N LEU A 434 -25.82 -21.85 19.55
CA LEU A 434 -27.22 -22.25 19.81
C LEU A 434 -27.34 -23.67 20.39
N GLN A 435 -26.29 -24.48 20.32
CA GLN A 435 -26.25 -25.84 20.89
C GLN A 435 -25.76 -25.87 22.34
N LYS A 436 -25.20 -24.76 22.84
CA LYS A 436 -24.84 -24.56 24.24
C LYS A 436 -26.02 -23.96 24.99
#